data_AF-A0A0B8WZ71-F1
#
_entry.id   AF-A0A0B8WZ71-F1
#
_cell.length_a   1.000
_cell.length_b   1.000
_cell.length_c   1.000
_cell.angle_alpha   90.00
_cell.angle_beta   90.00
_cell.angle_gamma   90.00
#
_symmetry.space_group_name_H-M   'P 1'
#
loop_
_entity.id
_entity.type
_entity.pdbx_description
1 polymer ?
#
loop_
_entity_poly.entity_id
_entity_poly.type
_entity_poly.pdbx_seq_one_letter_code
_entity_poly.pdbx_strand_id
1 'polypeptide(L)'
;MLRAGRFRHRLLDDSFLKTQGPWAYACLQPFLNLWRQRHLSDVEIVAAYIFIFSFLRRPKDFLGGVHHAFAVPDSSSPSLRSDEFVDVLRTVLPAPLQNAKSLQRFAAATPFVDHFCSLSWRSIPLAVPRSLVAWREGLYPLDLLTDVPTPEEVLDMQARGRRCLSMLIEKEQILNFVEEGRDVLGFIVHDLIHADHFFADSEKAQAQILFCQRLRILAQMPTIQQMLYNDTLFRGEFHYLMSDMNSVPLHLLKTLKAILLGFYKRKEGLSMAESLPAQIEQEFSHFFTQALRPWNFTPEQLSAAQRLNTPHYQGRDDGDLLTRALSINFHDEPLNIC
;
A
#
# COMPACT_ATOMS: atom_id res chain seq x y z
N MET A 1 24.75 -15.45 3.71
CA MET A 1 24.54 -14.06 3.26
C MET A 1 23.17 -13.97 2.62
N LEU A 2 22.17 -13.45 3.35
CA LEU A 2 20.79 -13.34 2.86
C LEU A 2 20.77 -12.28 1.74
N ARG A 3 20.60 -12.71 0.48
CA ARG A 3 20.28 -11.75 -0.59
C ARG A 3 18.85 -11.29 -0.35
N ALA A 4 18.68 -10.06 0.13
CA ALA A 4 17.38 -9.39 0.11
C ALA A 4 16.89 -9.39 -1.35
N GLY A 5 15.90 -10.24 -1.65
CA GLY A 5 15.36 -10.33 -3.00
C GLY A 5 14.70 -9.01 -3.36
N ARG A 6 15.14 -8.35 -4.43
CA ARG A 6 14.41 -7.22 -5.00
C ARG A 6 13.04 -7.73 -5.46
N PHE A 7 11.98 -7.17 -4.91
CA PHE A 7 10.62 -7.41 -5.39
C PHE A 7 10.54 -7.05 -6.87
N ARG A 8 9.93 -7.92 -7.68
CA ARG A 8 9.66 -7.66 -9.09
C ARG A 8 8.18 -7.34 -9.21
N HIS A 9 7.83 -6.21 -9.84
CA HIS A 9 6.44 -5.80 -10.08
C HIS A 9 5.62 -6.87 -10.78
N ARG A 10 6.23 -7.56 -11.76
CA ARG A 10 5.65 -8.74 -12.41
C ARG A 10 6.23 -10.01 -11.81
N LEU A 11 5.43 -10.70 -11.01
CA LEU A 11 5.81 -11.97 -10.44
C LEU A 11 5.44 -13.13 -11.38
N LEU A 12 4.34 -13.04 -12.14
CA LEU A 12 3.85 -14.14 -12.98
C LEU A 12 3.77 -13.77 -14.47
N ASP A 13 3.93 -14.78 -15.33
CA ASP A 13 3.57 -14.68 -16.75
C ASP A 13 2.10 -15.08 -16.98
N ASP A 14 1.53 -14.70 -18.12
CA ASP A 14 0.09 -14.86 -18.39
C ASP A 14 -0.31 -16.33 -18.46
N SER A 15 0.62 -17.19 -18.89
CA SER A 15 0.41 -18.62 -18.97
C SER A 15 0.29 -19.24 -17.58
N PHE A 16 1.02 -18.70 -16.61
CA PHE A 16 0.96 -19.13 -15.23
C PHE A 16 -0.39 -18.80 -14.59
N LEU A 17 -0.90 -17.57 -14.76
CA LEU A 17 -2.19 -17.17 -14.18
C LEU A 17 -3.33 -18.06 -14.65
N LYS A 18 -3.35 -18.39 -15.95
CA LYS A 18 -4.40 -19.25 -16.53
C LYS A 18 -4.29 -20.71 -16.10
N THR A 19 -3.07 -21.22 -15.87
CA THR A 19 -2.85 -22.65 -15.55
C THR A 19 -2.93 -22.93 -14.05
N GLN A 20 -2.37 -22.06 -13.21
CA GLN A 20 -2.31 -22.24 -11.76
C GLN A 20 -3.40 -21.48 -11.02
N GLY A 21 -3.98 -20.42 -11.61
CA GLY A 21 -5.05 -19.65 -10.99
C GLY A 21 -6.28 -20.48 -10.60
N PRO A 22 -6.78 -21.44 -11.40
CA PRO A 22 -7.88 -22.31 -10.98
C PRO A 22 -7.55 -23.15 -9.75
N TRP A 23 -6.31 -23.64 -9.66
CA TRP A 23 -5.82 -24.38 -8.49
C TRP A 23 -5.64 -23.49 -7.28
N ALA A 24 -5.12 -22.27 -7.45
CA ALA A 24 -4.99 -21.30 -6.38
C ALA A 24 -6.36 -20.94 -5.79
N TYR A 25 -7.36 -20.66 -6.63
CA TYR A 25 -8.73 -20.41 -6.21
C TYR A 25 -9.31 -21.59 -5.43
N ALA A 26 -9.17 -22.82 -5.95
CA ALA A 26 -9.66 -24.03 -5.28
C ALA A 26 -8.94 -24.28 -3.94
N CYS A 27 -7.63 -24.11 -3.89
CA CYS A 27 -6.83 -24.27 -2.68
C CYS A 27 -7.17 -23.24 -1.60
N LEU A 28 -7.62 -22.05 -1.99
CA LEU A 28 -7.96 -20.97 -1.08
C LEU A 28 -9.34 -21.14 -0.44
N GLN A 29 -10.30 -21.83 -1.09
CA GLN A 29 -11.68 -21.94 -0.61
C GLN A 29 -11.83 -22.51 0.82
N PRO A 30 -11.13 -23.60 1.22
CA PRO A 30 -11.23 -24.10 2.58
C PRO A 30 -10.84 -23.04 3.63
N PHE A 31 -9.79 -22.27 3.36
CA PHE A 31 -9.31 -21.22 4.26
C PHE A 31 -10.25 -20.02 4.29
N LEU A 32 -10.84 -19.63 3.15
CA LEU A 32 -11.86 -18.58 3.14
C LEU A 32 -13.10 -18.99 3.94
N ASN A 33 -13.49 -20.26 3.89
CA ASN A 33 -14.61 -20.76 4.69
C ASN A 33 -14.28 -20.69 6.18
N LEU A 34 -13.08 -21.11 6.59
CA LEU A 34 -12.63 -20.99 7.98
C LEU A 34 -12.56 -19.52 8.44
N TRP A 35 -12.03 -18.63 7.60
CA TRP A 35 -11.96 -17.19 7.87
C TRP A 35 -13.34 -16.55 8.00
N ARG A 36 -14.27 -16.82 7.08
CA ARG A 36 -15.66 -16.35 7.16
C ARG A 36 -16.39 -16.85 8.41
N GLN A 37 -16.06 -18.05 8.87
CA GLN A 37 -16.55 -18.63 10.13
C GLN A 37 -15.82 -18.10 11.37
N ARG A 38 -14.85 -17.18 11.21
CA ARG A 38 -14.01 -16.62 12.27
C ARG A 38 -13.16 -17.66 13.01
N HIS A 39 -12.86 -18.78 12.36
CA HIS A 39 -11.88 -19.75 12.83
C HIS A 39 -10.44 -19.36 12.46
N LEU A 40 -10.27 -18.46 11.49
CA LEU A 40 -8.99 -17.81 11.17
C LEU A 40 -9.12 -16.31 11.39
N SER A 41 -8.06 -15.71 11.89
CA SER A 41 -7.84 -14.27 11.91
C SER A 41 -7.48 -13.74 10.51
N ASP A 42 -7.54 -12.41 10.35
CA ASP A 42 -7.14 -11.72 9.12
C ASP A 42 -5.66 -11.97 8.78
N VAL A 43 -4.78 -12.01 9.78
CA VAL A 43 -3.35 -12.29 9.59
C VAL A 43 -3.14 -13.72 9.08
N GLU A 44 -3.86 -14.69 9.63
CA GLU A 44 -3.75 -16.10 9.24
C GLU A 44 -4.23 -16.34 7.82
N ILE A 45 -5.36 -15.76 7.41
CA ILE A 45 -5.84 -15.91 6.03
C ILE A 45 -4.89 -15.25 5.02
N VAL A 46 -4.28 -14.11 5.37
CA VAL A 46 -3.29 -13.46 4.51
C VAL A 46 -2.00 -14.28 4.42
N ALA A 47 -1.52 -14.85 5.52
CA ALA A 47 -0.37 -15.76 5.50
C ALA A 47 -0.66 -17.02 4.65
N ALA A 48 -1.85 -17.60 4.79
CA ALA A 48 -2.30 -18.74 3.99
C ALA A 48 -2.37 -18.38 2.49
N TYR A 49 -2.91 -17.20 2.17
CA TYR A 49 -2.98 -16.66 0.82
C TYR A 49 -1.57 -16.58 0.19
N ILE A 50 -0.65 -15.87 0.86
CA ILE A 50 0.72 -15.72 0.37
C ILE A 50 1.42 -17.08 0.23
N PHE A 51 1.21 -18.00 1.17
CA PHE A 51 1.73 -19.36 1.11
C PHE A 51 1.26 -20.06 -0.17
N ILE A 52 -0.05 -20.14 -0.39
CA ILE A 52 -0.66 -20.92 -1.48
C ILE A 52 -0.13 -20.43 -2.83
N PHE A 53 -0.18 -19.12 -3.07
CA PHE A 53 0.28 -18.55 -4.34
C PHE A 53 1.80 -18.71 -4.52
N SER A 54 2.59 -18.55 -3.46
CA SER A 54 4.05 -18.76 -3.52
C SER A 54 4.42 -20.23 -3.79
N PHE A 55 3.73 -21.16 -3.13
CA PHE A 55 3.93 -22.60 -3.29
C PHE A 55 3.56 -23.08 -4.68
N LEU A 56 2.36 -22.76 -5.18
CA LEU A 56 1.92 -23.17 -6.53
C LEU A 56 2.84 -22.60 -7.61
N ARG A 57 3.46 -21.43 -7.37
CA ARG A 57 4.45 -20.85 -8.27
C ARG A 57 5.77 -21.60 -8.28
N ARG A 58 6.24 -22.03 -7.12
CA ARG A 58 7.54 -22.72 -6.97
C ARG A 58 7.43 -23.87 -6.00
N PRO A 59 6.79 -25.00 -6.40
CA PRO A 59 6.50 -26.08 -5.45
C PRO A 59 7.73 -26.77 -4.87
N LYS A 60 8.93 -26.50 -5.40
CA LYS A 60 10.18 -27.12 -4.97
C LYS A 60 11.06 -26.19 -4.14
N ASP A 61 10.98 -24.87 -4.36
CA ASP A 61 11.99 -23.91 -3.89
C ASP A 61 11.46 -22.50 -3.59
N PHE A 62 10.19 -22.38 -3.18
CA PHE A 62 9.60 -21.11 -2.73
C PHE A 62 10.12 -20.63 -1.36
N LEU A 63 10.71 -21.53 -0.55
CA LEU A 63 11.23 -21.24 0.79
C LEU A 63 12.76 -21.16 0.80
N GLY A 64 13.29 -20.21 1.56
CA GLY A 64 14.68 -20.12 2.01
C GLY A 64 14.87 -20.66 3.42
N GLY A 65 16.03 -20.39 4.04
CA GLY A 65 16.31 -20.80 5.43
C GLY A 65 15.56 -19.97 6.48
N VAL A 66 15.66 -20.38 7.75
CA VAL A 66 15.25 -19.55 8.89
C VAL A 66 16.04 -18.24 8.86
N HIS A 67 15.40 -17.13 9.22
CA HIS A 67 16.06 -15.84 9.38
C HIS A 67 15.88 -15.27 10.78
N HIS A 68 16.80 -14.41 11.20
CA HIS A 68 16.78 -13.73 12.50
C HIS A 68 16.70 -12.21 12.35
N ALA A 69 16.02 -11.74 11.30
CA ALA A 69 15.96 -10.31 10.99
C ALA A 69 15.11 -9.50 11.98
N PHE A 70 14.15 -10.13 12.64
CA PHE A 70 13.30 -9.57 13.68
C PHE A 70 12.81 -10.70 14.59
N ALA A 71 12.39 -10.35 15.81
CA ALA A 71 11.78 -11.29 16.73
C ALA A 71 10.36 -11.63 16.27
N VAL A 72 10.01 -12.91 16.35
CA VAL A 72 8.63 -13.37 16.18
C VAL A 72 8.15 -13.74 17.57
N PRO A 73 7.32 -12.90 18.22
CA PRO A 73 6.77 -13.22 19.53
C PRO A 73 5.95 -14.50 19.44
N ASP A 74 6.03 -15.33 20.48
CA ASP A 74 5.16 -16.51 20.59
C ASP A 74 3.70 -16.07 20.69
N SER A 75 2.84 -16.64 19.84
CA SER A 75 1.40 -16.41 19.95
C SER A 75 0.84 -17.02 21.24
N SER A 76 0.21 -16.20 22.08
CA SER A 76 -0.54 -16.67 23.26
C SER A 76 -1.97 -17.10 22.93
N SER A 77 -2.47 -16.76 21.73
CA SER A 77 -3.84 -17.05 21.30
C SER A 77 -3.93 -18.39 20.55
N PRO A 78 -5.08 -19.09 20.62
CA PRO A 78 -5.33 -20.24 19.77
C PRO A 78 -5.18 -19.82 18.32
N SER A 79 -4.26 -20.48 17.61
CA SER A 79 -3.88 -20.15 16.23
C SER A 79 -3.84 -21.43 15.40
N LEU A 80 -4.05 -21.28 14.10
CA LEU A 80 -3.91 -22.35 13.12
C LEU A 80 -2.51 -22.95 13.25
N ARG A 81 -2.41 -24.26 13.41
CA ARG A 81 -1.12 -24.95 13.42
C ARG A 81 -0.63 -25.22 12.02
N SER A 82 0.70 -25.26 11.85
CA SER A 82 1.34 -25.47 10.55
C SER A 82 0.96 -26.82 9.92
N ASP A 83 0.89 -27.88 10.73
CA ASP A 83 0.52 -29.21 10.26
C ASP A 83 -0.96 -29.29 9.86
N GLU A 84 -1.85 -28.71 10.66
CA GLU A 84 -3.27 -28.57 10.33
C GLU A 84 -3.48 -27.78 9.03
N PHE A 85 -2.76 -26.67 8.83
CA PHE A 85 -2.77 -25.91 7.58
C PHE A 85 -2.38 -26.78 6.39
N VAL A 86 -1.27 -27.54 6.50
CA VAL A 86 -0.80 -28.41 5.42
C VAL A 86 -1.79 -29.53 5.12
N ASP A 87 -2.40 -30.11 6.15
CA ASP A 87 -3.38 -31.19 5.97
C ASP A 87 -4.63 -30.70 5.25
N VAL A 88 -5.17 -29.53 5.63
CA VAL A 88 -6.28 -28.89 4.88
C VAL A 88 -5.86 -28.63 3.43
N LEU A 89 -4.68 -28.05 3.20
CA LEU A 89 -4.19 -27.74 1.86
C LEU A 89 -4.03 -29.02 1.00
N ARG A 90 -3.55 -30.13 1.57
CA ARG A 90 -3.40 -31.41 0.85
C ARG A 90 -4.71 -31.96 0.32
N THR A 91 -5.83 -31.73 1.00
CA THR A 91 -7.15 -32.23 0.55
C THR A 91 -7.60 -31.63 -0.78
N VAL A 92 -7.09 -30.44 -1.13
CA VAL A 92 -7.49 -29.67 -2.32
C VAL A 92 -6.37 -29.55 -3.35
N LEU A 93 -5.13 -29.88 -2.99
CA LEU A 93 -3.99 -29.84 -3.90
C LEU A 93 -4.10 -30.91 -5.00
N PRO A 94 -3.58 -30.62 -6.22
CA PRO A 94 -3.36 -31.64 -7.24
C PRO A 94 -2.50 -32.80 -6.72
N ALA A 95 -2.83 -34.04 -7.10
CA ALA A 95 -2.13 -35.24 -6.64
C ALA A 95 -0.58 -35.16 -6.74
N PRO A 96 0.03 -34.61 -7.81
CA PRO A 96 1.50 -34.47 -7.88
C PRO A 96 2.12 -33.54 -6.82
N LEU A 97 1.33 -32.64 -6.23
CA LEU A 97 1.79 -31.62 -5.29
C LEU A 97 1.50 -31.95 -3.82
N GLN A 98 0.58 -32.89 -3.53
CA GLN A 98 0.20 -33.27 -2.16
C GLN A 98 1.40 -33.74 -1.30
N ASN A 99 2.37 -34.39 -1.94
CA ASN A 99 3.57 -34.93 -1.31
C ASN A 99 4.84 -34.10 -1.58
N ALA A 100 4.69 -32.83 -1.98
CA ALA A 100 5.84 -31.96 -2.23
C ALA A 100 6.71 -31.83 -0.97
N LYS A 101 8.02 -32.12 -1.11
CA LYS A 101 8.98 -32.09 0.01
C LYS A 101 9.02 -30.73 0.73
N SER A 102 8.76 -29.64 0.03
CA SER A 102 8.72 -28.30 0.62
C SER A 102 7.62 -28.14 1.68
N LEU A 103 6.51 -28.88 1.57
CA LEU A 103 5.42 -28.87 2.56
C LEU A 103 5.85 -29.54 3.88
N GLN A 104 6.81 -30.47 3.85
CA GLN A 104 7.31 -31.14 5.05
C GLN A 104 7.93 -30.15 6.04
N ARG A 105 8.37 -28.98 5.56
CA ARG A 105 8.88 -27.91 6.43
C ARG A 105 7.82 -27.33 7.35
N PHE A 106 6.55 -27.52 7.05
CA PHE A 106 5.40 -27.08 7.84
C PHE A 106 4.71 -28.26 8.54
N ALA A 107 5.34 -29.43 8.62
CA ALA A 107 4.76 -30.61 9.28
C ALA A 107 4.87 -30.58 10.82
N ALA A 108 5.51 -29.56 11.40
CA ALA A 108 5.60 -29.41 12.84
C ALA A 108 4.32 -28.80 13.42
N ALA A 109 3.96 -29.20 14.64
CA ALA A 109 2.83 -28.67 15.39
C ALA A 109 3.12 -27.29 16.00
N THR A 110 3.61 -26.34 15.20
CA THR A 110 3.89 -24.96 15.62
C THR A 110 2.85 -24.00 15.06
N PRO A 111 2.61 -22.84 15.70
CA PRO A 111 1.73 -21.80 15.16
C PRO A 111 2.13 -21.44 13.72
N PHE A 112 1.15 -21.46 12.81
CA PHE A 112 1.38 -21.33 11.38
C PHE A 112 2.01 -19.98 11.00
N VAL A 113 1.48 -18.89 11.54
CA VAL A 113 1.99 -17.54 11.26
C VAL A 113 3.41 -17.35 11.83
N ASP A 114 3.68 -17.86 13.04
CA ASP A 114 5.01 -17.76 13.65
C ASP A 114 6.05 -18.46 12.78
N HIS A 115 5.72 -19.69 12.38
CA HIS A 115 6.58 -20.48 11.53
C HIS A 115 6.74 -19.85 10.14
N PHE A 116 5.66 -19.37 9.52
CA PHE A 116 5.68 -18.63 8.27
C PHE A 116 6.64 -17.43 8.34
N CYS A 117 6.52 -16.62 9.38
CA CYS A 117 7.31 -15.41 9.58
C CYS A 117 8.75 -15.66 10.00
N SER A 118 9.08 -16.87 10.49
CA SER A 118 10.46 -17.27 10.82
C SER A 118 11.31 -17.61 9.59
N LEU A 119 10.67 -17.89 8.45
CA LEU A 119 11.33 -18.37 7.24
C LEU A 119 11.59 -17.24 6.24
N SER A 120 12.69 -17.35 5.50
CA SER A 120 12.90 -16.55 4.29
C SER A 120 12.06 -17.10 3.14
N TRP A 121 11.56 -16.22 2.28
CA TRP A 121 10.69 -16.57 1.16
C TRP A 121 11.28 -16.07 -0.16
N ARG A 122 11.22 -16.89 -1.20
CA ARG A 122 11.76 -16.51 -2.51
C ARG A 122 10.81 -15.49 -3.15
N SER A 123 11.34 -14.30 -3.43
CA SER A 123 10.60 -13.17 -4.05
C SER A 123 9.58 -12.48 -3.14
N ILE A 124 9.54 -12.80 -1.84
CA ILE A 124 8.75 -12.08 -0.84
C ILE A 124 9.73 -11.33 0.09
N PRO A 125 9.70 -9.99 0.15
CA PRO A 125 10.60 -9.21 0.99
C PRO A 125 10.35 -9.42 2.49
N LEU A 126 11.37 -9.15 3.32
CA LEU A 126 11.25 -9.23 4.79
C LEU A 126 10.25 -8.24 5.39
N ALA A 127 9.90 -7.19 4.65
CA ALA A 127 8.82 -6.26 5.02
C ALA A 127 7.48 -6.99 5.20
N VAL A 128 7.20 -8.02 4.40
CA VAL A 128 5.94 -8.79 4.46
C VAL A 128 5.79 -9.51 5.81
N PRO A 129 6.68 -10.44 6.21
CA PRO A 129 6.51 -11.13 7.48
C PRO A 129 6.66 -10.20 8.68
N ARG A 130 7.42 -9.09 8.58
CA ARG A 130 7.45 -8.06 9.63
C ARG A 130 6.09 -7.36 9.77
N SER A 131 5.45 -6.96 8.67
CA SER A 131 4.10 -6.40 8.68
C SER A 131 3.07 -7.36 9.25
N LEU A 132 3.14 -8.66 8.93
CA LEU A 132 2.23 -9.67 9.49
C LEU A 132 2.38 -9.81 11.01
N VAL A 133 3.63 -9.85 11.51
CA VAL A 133 3.88 -9.87 12.96
C VAL A 133 3.35 -8.60 13.60
N ALA A 134 3.71 -7.42 13.09
CA ALA A 134 3.28 -6.15 13.67
C ALA A 134 1.76 -5.95 13.63
N TRP A 135 1.08 -6.43 12.58
CA TRP A 135 -0.38 -6.41 12.48
C TRP A 135 -1.03 -7.34 13.51
N ARG A 136 -0.50 -8.56 13.67
CA ARG A 136 -0.98 -9.50 14.71
C ARG A 136 -0.85 -8.92 16.11
N GLU A 137 0.26 -8.25 16.40
CA GLU A 137 0.49 -7.60 17.70
C GLU A 137 -0.32 -6.30 17.87
N GLY A 138 -1.15 -5.92 16.89
CA GLY A 138 -1.96 -4.69 16.93
C GLY A 138 -1.17 -3.40 16.76
N LEU A 139 0.12 -3.48 16.39
CA LEU A 139 0.98 -2.33 16.16
C LEU A 139 0.68 -1.67 14.81
N TYR A 140 0.31 -2.46 13.81
CA TYR A 140 -0.08 -1.97 12.48
C TYR A 140 -1.62 -2.03 12.35
N PRO A 141 -2.34 -0.89 12.39
CA PRO A 141 -3.79 -0.85 12.19
C PRO A 141 -4.15 -1.05 10.72
N LEU A 142 -4.14 -2.32 10.28
CA LEU A 142 -4.48 -2.70 8.91
C LEU A 142 -5.94 -3.17 8.83
N ASP A 143 -6.60 -2.80 7.73
CA ASP A 143 -7.93 -3.26 7.34
C ASP A 143 -7.82 -4.25 6.18
N LEU A 144 -8.27 -5.49 6.38
CA LEU A 144 -8.32 -6.49 5.31
C LEU A 144 -9.58 -6.31 4.47
N LEU A 145 -9.40 -6.06 3.17
CA LEU A 145 -10.47 -5.90 2.19
C LEU A 145 -10.41 -7.03 1.16
N THR A 146 -11.56 -7.40 0.60
CA THR A 146 -11.66 -8.46 -0.44
C THR A 146 -11.78 -7.91 -1.86
N ASP A 147 -11.86 -6.60 -1.96
CA ASP A 147 -12.02 -5.78 -3.15
C ASP A 147 -11.07 -4.58 -3.08
N VAL A 148 -10.91 -3.89 -4.22
CA VAL A 148 -10.06 -2.69 -4.28
C VAL A 148 -10.90 -1.49 -3.82
N PRO A 149 -10.54 -0.82 -2.72
CA PRO A 149 -11.29 0.34 -2.22
C PRO A 149 -11.22 1.51 -3.21
N THR A 150 -12.21 2.40 -3.16
CA THR A 150 -12.16 3.64 -3.96
C THR A 150 -11.07 4.58 -3.43
N PRO A 151 -10.58 5.53 -4.25
CA PRO A 151 -9.61 6.53 -3.79
C PRO A 151 -10.08 7.33 -2.57
N GLU A 152 -11.38 7.62 -2.48
CA GLU A 152 -12.01 8.29 -1.33
C GLU A 152 -11.91 7.45 -0.06
N GLU A 153 -12.21 6.15 -0.16
CA GLU A 153 -12.12 5.21 0.95
C GLU A 153 -10.67 5.06 1.43
N VAL A 154 -9.72 4.95 0.49
CA VAL A 154 -8.28 4.93 0.81
C VAL A 154 -7.87 6.22 1.52
N LEU A 155 -8.24 7.38 1.00
CA LEU A 155 -7.91 8.66 1.63
C LEU A 155 -8.49 8.77 3.05
N ASP A 156 -9.71 8.31 3.26
CA ASP A 156 -10.36 8.31 4.56
C ASP A 156 -9.67 7.38 5.57
N MET A 157 -9.28 6.17 5.15
CA MET A 157 -8.47 5.26 5.98
C MET A 157 -7.11 5.87 6.34
N GLN A 158 -6.41 6.43 5.35
CA GLN A 158 -5.10 7.07 5.55
C GLN A 158 -5.18 8.27 6.51
N ALA A 159 -6.23 9.08 6.40
CA ALA A 159 -6.47 10.22 7.29
C ALA A 159 -6.75 9.80 8.76
N ARG A 160 -7.08 8.53 9.00
CA ARG A 160 -7.26 7.92 10.33
C ARG A 160 -6.03 7.14 10.80
N GLY A 161 -4.93 7.17 10.06
CA GLY A 161 -3.74 6.38 10.38
C GLY A 161 -3.87 4.89 10.13
N ARG A 162 -4.82 4.48 9.29
CA ARG A 162 -5.06 3.08 8.91
C ARG A 162 -4.54 2.82 7.50
N ARG A 163 -4.29 1.55 7.19
CA ARG A 163 -3.89 1.09 5.86
C ARG A 163 -4.76 -0.09 5.44
N CYS A 164 -5.18 -0.13 4.19
CA CYS A 164 -5.87 -1.28 3.64
C CYS A 164 -4.88 -2.32 3.13
N LEU A 165 -5.27 -3.58 3.21
CA LEU A 165 -4.68 -4.70 2.47
C LEU A 165 -5.77 -5.29 1.57
N SER A 166 -5.55 -5.29 0.26
CA SER A 166 -6.55 -5.83 -0.66
C SER A 166 -6.20 -7.28 -0.99
N MET A 167 -6.95 -8.22 -0.42
CA MET A 167 -6.86 -9.65 -0.71
C MET A 167 -7.92 -10.01 -1.75
N LEU A 168 -7.52 -9.95 -3.02
CA LEU A 168 -8.43 -10.22 -4.13
C LEU A 168 -8.70 -11.73 -4.24
N ILE A 169 -9.94 -12.13 -3.98
CA ILE A 169 -10.36 -13.53 -3.83
C ILE A 169 -11.29 -14.02 -4.94
N GLU A 170 -11.82 -13.13 -5.78
CA GLU A 170 -12.70 -13.54 -6.85
C GLU A 170 -11.93 -14.27 -7.94
N LYS A 171 -12.58 -15.28 -8.52
CA LYS A 171 -11.93 -16.17 -9.49
C LYS A 171 -11.40 -15.38 -10.69
N GLU A 172 -12.18 -14.44 -11.18
CA GLU A 172 -11.83 -13.58 -12.31
C GLU A 172 -10.61 -12.71 -12.01
N GLN A 173 -10.48 -12.21 -10.76
CA GLN A 173 -9.32 -11.44 -10.34
C GLN A 173 -8.06 -12.31 -10.25
N ILE A 174 -8.18 -13.52 -9.70
CA ILE A 174 -7.06 -14.47 -9.57
C ILE A 174 -6.51 -14.90 -10.93
N LEU A 175 -7.37 -15.00 -11.95
CA LEU A 175 -7.01 -15.47 -13.30
C LEU A 175 -6.40 -14.39 -14.20
N ASN A 176 -6.49 -13.12 -13.80
CA ASN A 176 -6.05 -11.99 -14.61
C ASN A 176 -5.04 -11.13 -13.85
N PHE A 177 -4.35 -10.25 -14.57
CA PHE A 177 -3.68 -9.14 -13.90
C PHE A 177 -4.71 -8.15 -13.40
N VAL A 178 -4.37 -7.52 -12.29
CA VAL A 178 -5.11 -6.44 -11.68
C VAL A 178 -4.39 -5.13 -12.03
N GLU A 179 -4.39 -4.14 -11.15
CA GLU A 179 -3.82 -2.83 -11.46
C GLU A 179 -2.31 -2.87 -11.75
N GLU A 180 -1.89 -2.00 -12.67
CA GLU A 180 -0.48 -1.82 -13.07
C GLU A 180 0.24 -3.10 -13.54
N GLY A 181 -0.52 -4.10 -14.02
CA GLY A 181 0.03 -5.38 -14.48
C GLY A 181 0.54 -6.28 -13.35
N ARG A 182 0.12 -6.03 -12.10
CA ARG A 182 0.40 -6.92 -10.96
C ARG A 182 -0.58 -8.09 -10.97
N ASP A 183 -0.13 -9.24 -10.49
CA ASP A 183 -1.02 -10.33 -10.10
C ASP A 183 -1.50 -10.15 -8.65
N VAL A 184 -2.46 -10.96 -8.22
CA VAL A 184 -3.08 -10.84 -6.90
C VAL A 184 -2.11 -11.07 -5.73
N LEU A 185 -1.07 -11.91 -5.90
CA LEU A 185 0.00 -12.07 -4.90
C LEU A 185 0.87 -10.81 -4.84
N GLY A 186 1.24 -10.26 -6.00
CA GLY A 186 2.00 -9.03 -6.11
C GLY A 186 1.27 -7.84 -5.49
N PHE A 187 -0.06 -7.81 -5.60
CA PHE A 187 -0.91 -6.76 -5.04
C PHE A 187 -0.87 -6.75 -3.50
N ILE A 188 -1.20 -7.88 -2.85
CA ILE A 188 -1.20 -7.94 -1.38
C ILE A 188 0.22 -7.79 -0.77
N VAL A 189 1.25 -8.29 -1.47
CA VAL A 189 2.64 -8.09 -1.05
C VAL A 189 3.04 -6.61 -1.12
N HIS A 190 2.59 -5.90 -2.16
CA HIS A 190 2.80 -4.47 -2.30
C HIS A 190 2.17 -3.69 -1.14
N ASP A 191 0.93 -3.98 -0.79
CA ASP A 191 0.23 -3.31 0.31
C ASP A 191 0.94 -3.53 1.65
N LEU A 192 1.39 -4.77 1.93
CA LEU A 192 2.17 -5.09 3.14
C LEU A 192 3.53 -4.39 3.18
N ILE A 193 4.18 -4.16 2.03
CA ILE A 193 5.44 -3.40 1.96
C ILE A 193 5.18 -1.92 2.29
N HIS A 194 4.10 -1.34 1.78
CA HIS A 194 3.72 0.03 2.11
C HIS A 194 3.35 0.18 3.58
N ALA A 195 2.65 -0.80 4.16
CA ALA A 195 2.40 -0.84 5.60
C ALA A 195 3.70 -0.81 6.41
N ASP A 196 4.67 -1.68 6.09
CA ASP A 196 5.98 -1.71 6.78
C ASP A 196 6.68 -0.34 6.69
N HIS A 197 6.76 0.24 5.50
CA HIS A 197 7.41 1.53 5.30
C HIS A 197 6.69 2.70 5.97
N PHE A 198 5.35 2.64 6.07
CA PHE A 198 4.55 3.66 6.71
C PHE A 198 4.73 3.62 8.22
N PHE A 199 4.55 2.46 8.85
CA PHE A 199 4.57 2.34 10.30
C PHE A 199 5.98 2.19 10.91
N ALA A 200 7.02 1.97 10.10
CA ALA A 200 8.40 1.92 10.58
C ALA A 200 8.94 3.26 11.10
N ASP A 201 8.33 4.38 10.72
CA ASP A 201 8.73 5.73 11.13
C ASP A 201 7.49 6.52 11.56
N SER A 202 7.28 6.64 12.87
CA SER A 202 6.09 7.26 13.45
C SER A 202 5.95 8.75 13.08
N GLU A 203 7.06 9.47 12.92
CA GLU A 203 7.02 10.89 12.53
C GLU A 203 6.58 11.05 11.09
N LYS A 204 7.11 10.21 10.18
CA LYS A 204 6.64 10.20 8.78
C LYS A 204 5.20 9.73 8.65
N ALA A 205 4.81 8.71 9.41
CA ALA A 205 3.44 8.23 9.44
C ALA A 205 2.48 9.36 9.82
N GLN A 206 2.78 10.03 10.93
CA GLN A 206 1.98 11.15 11.44
C GLN A 206 1.89 12.29 10.41
N ALA A 207 3.02 12.69 9.82
CA ALA A 207 3.04 13.73 8.78
C ALA A 207 2.16 13.37 7.57
N GLN A 208 2.13 12.10 7.14
CA GLN A 208 1.26 11.67 6.05
C GLN A 208 -0.22 11.60 6.46
N ILE A 209 -0.54 11.15 7.67
CA ILE A 209 -1.92 11.15 8.19
C ILE A 209 -2.51 12.56 8.07
N LEU A 210 -1.73 13.54 8.53
CA LEU A 210 -2.13 14.94 8.54
C LEU A 210 -2.22 15.51 7.12
N PHE A 211 -1.28 15.16 6.24
CA PHE A 211 -1.39 15.47 4.82
C PHE A 211 -2.72 14.95 4.23
N CYS A 212 -3.09 13.70 4.52
CA CYS A 212 -4.34 13.09 4.05
C CYS A 212 -5.58 13.80 4.63
N GLN A 213 -5.57 14.16 5.91
CA GLN A 213 -6.64 14.96 6.52
C GLN A 213 -6.83 16.31 5.83
N ARG A 214 -5.73 17.01 5.51
CA ARG A 214 -5.79 18.28 4.78
C ARG A 214 -6.21 18.10 3.32
N LEU A 215 -5.78 17.02 2.67
CA LEU A 215 -6.21 16.66 1.32
C LEU A 215 -7.72 16.40 1.26
N ARG A 216 -8.33 15.82 2.30
CA ARG A 216 -9.81 15.67 2.38
C ARG A 216 -10.53 17.01 2.37
N ILE A 217 -10.02 17.99 3.13
CA ILE A 217 -10.57 19.35 3.15
C ILE A 217 -10.44 19.98 1.76
N LEU A 218 -9.27 19.86 1.14
CA LEU A 218 -9.03 20.35 -0.22
C LEU A 218 -9.96 19.70 -1.24
N ALA A 219 -10.16 18.39 -1.16
CA ALA A 219 -11.04 17.65 -2.06
C ALA A 219 -12.48 18.20 -2.03
N GLN A 220 -12.95 18.71 -0.89
CA GLN A 220 -14.30 19.28 -0.76
C GLN A 220 -14.44 20.71 -1.30
N MET A 221 -13.35 21.38 -1.69
CA MET A 221 -13.42 22.74 -2.22
C MET A 221 -14.24 22.77 -3.53
N PRO A 222 -15.18 23.72 -3.71
CA PRO A 222 -16.02 23.80 -4.90
C PRO A 222 -15.22 23.85 -6.21
N THR A 223 -14.09 24.56 -6.21
CA THR A 223 -13.19 24.63 -7.37
C THR A 223 -12.58 23.27 -7.71
N ILE A 224 -12.16 22.49 -6.71
CA ILE A 224 -11.63 21.13 -6.92
C ILE A 224 -12.74 20.20 -7.43
N GLN A 225 -13.93 20.25 -6.82
CA GLN A 225 -15.10 19.48 -7.28
C GLN A 225 -15.46 19.81 -8.73
N GLN A 226 -15.41 21.08 -9.11
CA GLN A 226 -15.63 21.51 -10.49
C GLN A 226 -14.53 20.97 -11.44
N MET A 227 -13.27 20.94 -11.01
CA MET A 227 -12.17 20.35 -11.81
C MET A 227 -12.35 18.84 -11.98
N LEU A 228 -12.71 18.11 -10.91
CA LEU A 228 -12.99 16.67 -10.93
C LEU A 228 -14.15 16.32 -11.88
N TYR A 229 -15.17 17.19 -11.95
CA TYR A 229 -16.31 17.00 -12.83
C TYR A 229 -15.99 17.28 -14.31
N ASN A 230 -15.25 18.36 -14.58
CA ASN A 230 -15.05 18.84 -15.96
C ASN A 230 -13.82 18.26 -16.68
N ASP A 231 -12.79 17.78 -15.95
CA ASP A 231 -11.57 17.22 -16.53
C ASP A 231 -11.33 15.77 -16.04
N THR A 232 -11.56 14.82 -16.93
CA THR A 232 -11.38 13.39 -16.64
C THR A 232 -9.92 12.99 -16.37
N LEU A 233 -8.95 13.69 -16.97
CA LEU A 233 -7.52 13.44 -16.70
C LEU A 233 -7.16 13.98 -15.32
N PHE A 234 -7.60 15.19 -14.98
CA PHE A 234 -7.45 15.74 -13.63
C PHE A 234 -8.06 14.81 -12.59
N ARG A 235 -9.27 14.31 -12.84
CA ARG A 235 -9.93 13.34 -11.94
C ARG A 235 -9.08 12.10 -11.73
N GLY A 236 -8.56 11.48 -12.79
CA GLY A 236 -7.70 10.31 -12.67
C GLY A 236 -6.41 10.59 -11.89
N GLU A 237 -5.74 11.71 -12.18
CA GLU A 237 -4.53 12.14 -11.50
C GLU A 237 -4.76 12.46 -10.01
N PHE A 238 -5.87 13.15 -9.69
CA PHE A 238 -6.23 13.48 -8.31
C PHE A 238 -6.65 12.24 -7.52
N HIS A 239 -7.40 11.32 -8.14
CA HIS A 239 -7.73 10.02 -7.55
C HIS A 239 -6.46 9.20 -7.27
N TYR A 240 -5.48 9.21 -8.18
CA TYR A 240 -4.18 8.58 -7.94
C TYR A 240 -3.52 9.14 -6.68
N LEU A 241 -3.50 10.47 -6.49
CA LEU A 241 -2.96 11.10 -5.27
C LEU A 241 -3.73 10.66 -4.01
N MET A 242 -5.05 10.54 -4.08
CA MET A 242 -5.89 10.11 -2.94
C MET A 242 -5.62 8.65 -2.53
N SER A 243 -5.35 7.79 -3.51
CA SER A 243 -5.01 6.38 -3.29
C SER A 243 -3.52 6.12 -3.03
N ASP A 244 -2.64 7.12 -3.19
CA ASP A 244 -1.20 6.92 -3.05
C ASP A 244 -0.82 6.59 -1.60
N MET A 245 -0.32 5.38 -1.39
CA MET A 245 0.12 4.87 -0.09
C MET A 245 1.57 5.18 0.27
N ASN A 246 2.30 5.91 -0.58
CA ASN A 246 3.71 6.27 -0.35
C ASN A 246 3.89 7.07 0.96
N SER A 247 4.95 6.76 1.72
CA SER A 247 5.21 7.32 3.05
C SER A 247 5.96 8.65 3.10
N VAL A 248 6.01 9.41 1.99
CA VAL A 248 6.82 10.63 1.89
C VAL A 248 5.94 11.86 1.60
N PRO A 249 5.55 12.65 2.62
CA PRO A 249 4.64 13.79 2.46
C PRO A 249 5.11 14.85 1.45
N LEU A 250 6.42 15.13 1.39
CA LEU A 250 6.96 16.07 0.40
C LEU A 250 6.74 15.60 -1.04
N HIS A 251 6.77 14.27 -1.27
CA HIS A 251 6.43 13.71 -2.57
C HIS A 251 4.96 13.96 -2.88
N LEU A 252 4.05 13.70 -1.94
CA LEU A 252 2.62 13.93 -2.11
C LEU A 252 2.30 15.42 -2.40
N LEU A 253 2.98 16.35 -1.73
CA LEU A 253 2.84 17.79 -2.00
C LEU A 253 3.33 18.18 -3.40
N LYS A 254 4.47 17.63 -3.85
CA LYS A 254 4.98 17.82 -5.21
C LYS A 254 4.01 17.28 -6.25
N THR A 255 3.45 16.10 -6.00
CA THR A 255 2.44 15.46 -6.85
C THR A 255 1.19 16.32 -6.92
N LEU A 256 0.63 16.75 -5.78
CA LEU A 256 -0.52 17.66 -5.74
C LEU A 256 -0.31 18.89 -6.60
N LYS A 257 0.84 19.57 -6.45
CA LYS A 257 1.14 20.75 -7.26
C LYS A 257 1.23 20.43 -8.74
N ALA A 258 1.86 19.31 -9.11
CA ALA A 258 1.98 18.90 -10.49
C ALA A 258 0.61 18.63 -11.13
N ILE A 259 -0.32 18.00 -10.40
CA ILE A 259 -1.70 17.74 -10.85
C ILE A 259 -2.45 19.04 -11.08
N LEU A 260 -2.41 19.95 -10.09
CA LEU A 260 -3.06 21.26 -10.21
C LEU A 260 -2.47 22.08 -11.37
N LEU A 261 -1.14 22.08 -11.52
CA LEU A 261 -0.47 22.76 -12.64
C LEU A 261 -0.85 22.15 -13.99
N GLY A 262 -0.93 20.82 -14.05
CA GLY A 262 -1.33 20.07 -15.25
C GLY A 262 -2.72 20.47 -15.74
N PHE A 263 -3.68 20.67 -14.84
CA PHE A 263 -5.01 21.18 -15.18
C PHE A 263 -4.94 22.54 -15.89
N TYR A 264 -4.22 23.51 -15.33
CA TYR A 264 -4.09 24.84 -15.94
C TYR A 264 -3.38 24.78 -17.30
N LYS A 265 -2.32 23.97 -17.44
CA LYS A 265 -1.64 23.80 -18.73
C LYS A 265 -2.54 23.19 -19.79
N ARG A 266 -3.33 22.17 -19.44
CA ARG A 266 -4.28 21.54 -20.38
C ARG A 266 -5.36 22.50 -20.84
N LYS A 267 -5.87 23.35 -19.94
CA LYS A 267 -6.87 24.39 -20.29
C LYS A 267 -6.35 25.36 -21.37
N GLU A 268 -5.05 25.64 -21.35
CA GLU A 268 -4.36 26.50 -22.31
C GLU A 268 -3.82 25.73 -23.53
N GLY A 269 -4.05 24.41 -23.62
CA GLY A 269 -3.53 23.58 -24.72
C GLY A 269 -2.00 23.37 -24.68
N LEU A 270 -1.38 23.55 -23.52
CA LEU A 270 0.07 23.45 -23.32
C LEU A 270 0.50 22.07 -22.85
N SER A 271 1.70 21.66 -23.28
CA SER A 271 2.39 20.49 -22.75
C SER A 271 2.99 20.76 -21.36
N MET A 272 3.34 19.69 -20.63
CA MET A 272 3.95 19.82 -19.30
C MET A 272 5.32 20.51 -19.29
N ALA A 273 6.03 20.55 -20.43
CA ALA A 273 7.32 21.22 -20.54
C ALA A 273 7.19 22.75 -20.75
N GLU A 274 6.03 23.22 -21.22
CA GLU A 274 5.81 24.62 -21.54
C GLU A 274 5.45 25.44 -20.29
N SER A 275 5.88 26.69 -20.24
CA SER A 275 5.51 27.62 -19.17
C SER A 275 4.08 28.12 -19.37
N LEU A 276 3.37 28.40 -18.27
CA LEU A 276 2.08 29.07 -18.35
C LEU A 276 2.26 30.53 -18.82
N PRO A 277 1.27 31.10 -19.54
CA PRO A 277 1.22 32.55 -19.77
C PRO A 277 1.19 33.29 -18.43
N ALA A 278 1.84 34.46 -18.33
CA ALA A 278 2.03 35.17 -17.07
C ALA A 278 0.72 35.43 -16.28
N GLN A 279 -0.38 35.73 -16.99
CA GLN A 279 -1.69 35.90 -16.36
C GLN A 279 -2.20 34.60 -15.72
N ILE A 280 -2.10 33.48 -16.45
CA ILE A 280 -2.54 32.16 -15.97
C ILE A 280 -1.63 31.65 -14.85
N GLU A 281 -0.33 31.98 -14.90
CA GLU A 281 0.60 31.67 -13.83
C GLU A 281 0.26 32.41 -12.53
N GLN A 282 -0.17 33.67 -12.61
CA GLN A 282 -0.67 34.43 -11.45
C GLN A 282 -1.96 33.81 -10.90
N GLU A 283 -2.91 33.45 -11.77
CA GLU A 283 -4.14 32.76 -11.37
C GLU A 283 -3.85 31.43 -10.67
N PHE A 284 -2.97 30.60 -11.26
CA PHE A 284 -2.52 29.36 -10.66
C PHE A 284 -1.83 29.58 -9.31
N SER A 285 -0.92 30.56 -9.21
CA SER A 285 -0.19 30.84 -7.97
C SER A 285 -1.12 31.31 -6.85
N HIS A 286 -2.13 32.12 -7.19
CA HIS A 286 -3.17 32.52 -6.27
C HIS A 286 -3.98 31.30 -5.82
N PHE A 287 -4.47 30.50 -6.76
CA PHE A 287 -5.24 29.29 -6.46
C PHE A 287 -4.45 28.28 -5.62
N PHE A 288 -3.19 28.03 -5.95
CA PHE A 288 -2.35 27.10 -5.21
C PHE A 288 -2.13 27.55 -3.77
N THR A 289 -1.98 28.86 -3.55
CA THR A 289 -1.97 29.44 -2.20
C THR A 289 -3.26 29.18 -1.44
N GLN A 290 -4.42 29.31 -2.09
CA GLN A 290 -5.72 29.00 -1.50
C GLN A 290 -5.83 27.51 -1.17
N ALA A 291 -5.39 26.63 -2.07
CA ALA A 291 -5.41 25.18 -1.90
C ALA A 291 -4.53 24.70 -0.73
N LEU A 292 -3.45 25.42 -0.43
CA LEU A 292 -2.55 25.12 0.69
C LEU A 292 -2.97 25.74 2.02
N ARG A 293 -4.06 26.53 2.08
CA ARG A 293 -4.56 27.09 3.34
C ARG A 293 -4.75 26.05 4.45
N PRO A 294 -5.28 24.84 4.19
CA PRO A 294 -5.43 23.83 5.24
C PRO A 294 -4.12 23.40 5.91
N TRP A 295 -2.96 23.61 5.28
CA TRP A 295 -1.65 23.27 5.84
C TRP A 295 -1.05 24.34 6.75
N ASN A 296 -1.64 25.55 6.80
CA ASN A 296 -1.20 26.67 7.64
C ASN A 296 0.32 26.96 7.55
N PHE A 297 0.85 27.01 6.33
CA PHE A 297 2.27 27.31 6.11
C PHE A 297 2.61 28.76 6.45
N THR A 298 3.80 28.97 7.04
CA THR A 298 4.37 30.32 7.17
C THR A 298 4.62 30.94 5.79
N PRO A 299 4.80 32.27 5.68
CA PRO A 299 5.11 32.91 4.40
C PRO A 299 6.33 32.29 3.68
N GLU A 300 7.37 31.91 4.43
CA GLU A 300 8.58 31.29 3.90
C GLU A 300 8.30 29.88 3.38
N GLN A 301 7.55 29.07 4.15
CA GLN A 301 7.15 27.73 3.76
C GLN A 301 6.24 27.74 2.53
N LEU A 302 5.27 28.67 2.48
CA LEU A 302 4.40 28.86 1.32
C LEU A 302 5.20 29.27 0.08
N SER A 303 6.17 30.17 0.24
CA SER A 303 7.08 30.56 -0.83
C SER A 303 7.91 29.36 -1.34
N ALA A 304 8.40 28.50 -0.44
CA ALA A 304 9.07 27.25 -0.83
C ALA A 304 8.14 26.29 -1.58
N ALA A 305 6.88 26.13 -1.12
CA ALA A 305 5.88 25.33 -1.84
C ALA A 305 5.59 25.88 -3.25
N GLN A 306 5.53 27.22 -3.39
CA GLN A 306 5.37 27.90 -4.68
C GLN A 306 6.57 27.71 -5.62
N ARG A 307 7.77 27.41 -5.11
CA ARG A 307 8.93 27.07 -5.95
C ARG A 307 9.00 25.60 -6.37
N LEU A 308 8.27 24.69 -5.73
CA LEU A 308 8.24 23.27 -6.14
C LEU A 308 7.93 23.10 -7.63
N ASN A 309 8.60 22.17 -8.31
CA ASN A 309 8.41 21.88 -9.74
C ASN A 309 8.68 23.08 -10.67
N THR A 310 9.47 24.07 -10.22
CA THR A 310 9.91 25.21 -11.03
C THR A 310 11.45 25.27 -11.10
N PRO A 311 12.03 26.00 -12.06
CA PRO A 311 13.47 26.28 -12.09
C PRO A 311 13.98 27.03 -10.85
N HIS A 312 13.10 27.66 -10.08
CA HIS A 312 13.46 28.42 -8.87
C HIS A 312 13.58 27.54 -7.63
N TYR A 313 13.23 26.25 -7.68
CA TYR A 313 13.34 25.35 -6.52
C TYR A 313 14.77 25.31 -5.96
N GLN A 314 14.90 25.61 -4.68
CA GLN A 314 16.21 25.75 -3.99
C GLN A 314 16.74 24.40 -3.48
N GLY A 315 16.27 23.28 -4.05
CA GLY A 315 16.77 21.95 -3.73
C GLY A 315 16.56 21.58 -2.27
N ARG A 316 17.66 21.39 -1.55
CA ARG A 316 17.66 20.92 -0.16
C ARG A 316 17.00 21.91 0.79
N ASP A 317 17.21 23.21 0.61
CA ASP A 317 16.70 24.22 1.55
C ASP A 317 15.16 24.24 1.58
N ASP A 318 14.54 24.31 0.40
CA ASP A 318 13.08 24.20 0.25
C ASP A 318 12.58 22.81 0.70
N GLY A 319 13.33 21.74 0.41
CA GLY A 319 12.97 20.38 0.79
C GLY A 319 12.96 20.16 2.31
N ASP A 320 13.99 20.62 3.01
CA ASP A 320 14.13 20.50 4.46
C ASP A 320 13.10 21.39 5.17
N LEU A 321 12.87 22.61 4.66
CA LEU A 321 11.86 23.53 5.19
C LEU A 321 10.45 22.93 5.10
N LEU A 322 10.08 22.39 3.94
CA LEU A 322 8.75 21.79 3.73
C LEU A 322 8.59 20.46 4.45
N THR A 323 9.64 19.63 4.52
CA THR A 323 9.61 18.39 5.29
C THR A 323 9.33 18.69 6.76
N ARG A 324 10.02 19.68 7.32
CA ARG A 324 9.75 20.17 8.69
C ARG A 324 8.33 20.69 8.81
N ALA A 325 7.85 21.54 7.89
CA ALA A 325 6.49 22.08 7.97
C ALA A 325 5.41 20.98 7.97
N LEU A 326 5.59 19.96 7.13
CA LEU A 326 4.70 18.81 7.02
C LEU A 326 4.76 17.88 8.25
N SER A 327 5.85 17.93 9.03
CA SER A 327 6.05 17.14 10.24
C SER A 327 5.79 17.90 11.56
N ILE A 328 6.00 19.22 11.63
CA ILE A 328 6.17 20.01 12.87
C ILE A 328 4.99 20.94 13.21
N ASN A 329 4.13 21.34 12.25
CA ASN A 329 3.03 22.31 12.49
C ASN A 329 1.91 21.81 13.45
N PHE A 330 2.23 20.95 14.43
CA PHE A 330 1.29 20.11 15.18
C PHE A 330 1.37 20.23 16.70
N HIS A 331 2.15 21.16 17.26
CA HIS A 331 2.17 21.36 18.71
C HIS A 331 1.28 22.49 19.24
N ASP A 332 0.79 23.41 18.39
CA ASP A 332 0.17 24.65 18.88
C ASP A 332 -1.29 24.90 18.47
N GLU A 333 -1.95 24.03 17.70
CA GLU A 333 -3.39 24.15 17.47
C GLU A 333 -4.17 23.06 18.22
N PRO A 334 -4.98 23.41 19.24
CA PRO A 334 -5.92 22.46 19.83
C PRO A 334 -6.88 22.01 18.72
N LEU A 335 -7.03 20.69 18.59
CA LEU A 335 -7.96 19.99 17.72
C LEU A 335 -9.41 20.49 17.95
N ASN A 336 -9.74 21.63 17.34
CA ASN A 336 -11.09 22.18 17.22
C ASN A 336 -11.41 22.27 15.74
N ILE A 337 -11.45 21.12 15.07
CA ILE A 337 -12.09 20.97 13.78
C ILE A 337 -12.96 19.71 13.92
N CYS A 338 -14.26 19.96 14.08
CA CYS A 338 -15.33 18.97 14.23
C CYS A 338 -15.39 17.95 13.10
#